data_AF-A0A823FPY9-F1
#
_entry.id   AF-A0A823FPY9-F1
#
_cell.length_a   1.000
_cell.length_b   1.000
_cell.length_c   1.000
_cell.angle_alpha   90.00
_cell.angle_beta   90.00
_cell.angle_gamma   90.00
#
_symmetry.space_group_name_H-M   'P 1'
#
loop_
_entity.id
_entity.type
_entity.pdbx_description
1 polymer ?
#
loop_
_entity_poly.entity_id
_entity_poly.type
_entity_poly.pdbx_seq_one_letter_code
_entity_poly.pdbx_strand_id
1 'polypeptide(L)'
;MGRIKVTINAEYIDNKLTAFGKSIEFKNKIVELKENDNCLFVRLLVVPGQELNENTLSNVYAINKLGEIQWQIKNVAPKGNNVYICAPLVGMDIEENDLFVTDFMGRRFEVNQENGELNQVRIVK
;
A
#
# COMPACT_ATOMS: atom_id res chain seq x y z
N MET A 1 2.62 2.66 -30.11
CA MET A 1 2.86 3.74 -29.13
C MET A 1 3.76 3.18 -28.05
N GLY A 2 4.95 3.74 -27.84
CA GLY A 2 5.86 3.28 -26.79
C GLY A 2 5.40 3.79 -25.42
N ARG A 3 5.34 2.91 -24.41
CA ARG A 3 5.14 3.33 -23.02
C ARG A 3 6.42 4.00 -22.53
N ILE A 4 6.33 5.28 -22.14
CA ILE A 4 7.42 5.97 -21.46
C ILE A 4 7.31 5.59 -19.99
N LYS A 5 8.25 4.79 -19.49
CA LYS A 5 8.34 4.47 -18.06
C LYS A 5 8.89 5.70 -17.34
N VAL A 6 8.06 6.38 -16.56
CA VAL A 6 8.49 7.48 -15.69
C VAL A 6 8.93 6.86 -14.37
N THR A 7 10.23 6.87 -14.08
CA THR A 7 10.75 6.46 -12.77
C THR A 7 10.64 7.64 -11.81
N ILE A 8 9.99 7.45 -10.67
CA ILE A 8 9.85 8.45 -9.64
C ILE A 8 11.15 8.47 -8.82
N ASN A 9 11.81 9.64 -8.76
CA ASN A 9 12.94 9.84 -7.85
C ASN A 9 12.39 9.93 -6.42
N ALA A 10 12.47 8.80 -5.70
CA ALA A 10 12.06 8.65 -4.32
C ALA A 10 13.21 8.10 -3.48
N GLU A 11 13.49 8.77 -2.36
CA GLU A 11 14.51 8.36 -1.39
C GLU A 11 13.86 8.30 -0.02
N TYR A 12 14.26 7.34 0.81
CA TYR A 12 13.75 7.26 2.18
C TYR A 12 14.83 6.82 3.17
N ILE A 13 14.69 7.30 4.40
CA ILE A 13 15.50 6.89 5.55
C ILE A 13 14.55 6.69 6.72
N ASP A 14 14.57 5.49 7.29
CA ASP A 14 13.64 5.06 8.35
C ASP A 14 12.17 5.33 7.98
N ASN A 15 11.53 6.30 8.62
CA ASN A 15 10.13 6.67 8.44
C ASN A 15 9.94 7.93 7.57
N LYS A 16 11.01 8.49 7.00
CA LYS A 16 10.96 9.74 6.21
C LYS A 16 11.17 9.44 4.74
N LEU A 17 10.21 9.86 3.92
CA LEU A 17 10.25 9.79 2.46
C LEU A 17 10.50 11.18 1.90
N THR A 18 11.40 11.28 0.92
CA THR A 18 11.55 12.44 0.05
C THR A 18 11.19 12.03 -1.36
N ALA A 19 10.10 12.57 -1.90
CA ALA A 19 9.61 12.30 -3.24
C ALA A 19 8.88 13.53 -3.79
N PHE A 20 8.95 13.75 -5.10
CA PHE A 20 8.25 14.88 -5.76
C PHE A 20 8.58 16.26 -5.16
N GLY A 21 9.81 16.44 -4.66
CA GLY A 21 10.24 17.69 -4.01
C GLY A 21 9.62 17.95 -2.64
N LYS A 22 8.87 16.99 -2.08
CA LYS A 22 8.29 17.06 -0.73
C LYS A 22 8.90 16.01 0.17
N SER A 23 8.82 16.26 1.48
CA SER A 23 9.20 15.31 2.52
C SER A 23 7.96 14.92 3.33
N ILE A 24 7.77 13.62 3.53
CA ILE A 24 6.66 13.04 4.29
C ILE A 24 7.26 12.18 5.41
N GLU A 25 6.84 12.43 6.64
CA GLU A 25 7.21 11.60 7.79
C GLU A 25 6.03 10.70 8.18
N PHE A 26 6.28 9.39 8.18
CA PHE A 26 5.31 8.37 8.55
C PHE A 26 5.46 7.96 10.02
N LYS A 27 4.42 7.32 10.57
CA LYS A 27 4.44 6.85 11.97
C LYS A 27 5.44 5.71 12.21
N ASN A 28 5.60 4.83 11.23
CA ASN A 28 6.47 3.66 11.29
C ASN A 28 7.51 3.69 10.17
N LYS A 29 8.56 2.88 10.30
CA LYS A 29 9.60 2.73 9.26
C LYS A 29 9.00 2.29 7.94
N ILE A 30 9.49 2.84 6.85
CA ILE A 30 9.22 2.40 5.49
C ILE A 30 10.03 1.13 5.24
N VAL A 31 9.37 0.10 4.71
CA VAL A 31 10.00 -1.20 4.43
C VAL A 31 9.97 -1.57 2.96
N GLU A 32 9.13 -0.91 2.17
CA GLU A 32 8.97 -1.22 0.76
C GLU A 32 8.37 -0.02 0.01
N LEU A 33 8.92 0.23 -1.17
CA LEU A 33 8.38 1.16 -2.15
C LEU A 33 8.06 0.40 -3.44
N LYS A 34 6.94 0.75 -4.07
CA LYS A 34 6.58 0.35 -5.42
C LYS A 34 6.08 1.57 -6.17
N GLU A 35 6.17 1.57 -7.49
CA GLU A 35 5.67 2.67 -8.31
C GLU A 35 4.92 2.14 -9.51
N ASN A 36 4.00 2.96 -10.00
CA ASN A 36 3.38 2.80 -11.29
C ASN A 36 3.36 4.15 -12.02
N ASP A 37 2.66 4.24 -13.15
CA ASP A 37 2.67 5.47 -13.96
C ASP A 37 2.05 6.68 -13.24
N ASN A 38 1.28 6.47 -12.17
CA ASN A 38 0.47 7.49 -11.51
C ASN A 38 0.92 7.82 -10.09
N CYS A 39 1.37 6.82 -9.32
CA CYS A 39 1.59 6.92 -7.88
C CYS A 39 2.88 6.23 -7.44
N LEU A 40 3.42 6.73 -6.33
CA LEU A 40 4.37 6.01 -5.49
C LEU A 40 3.60 5.35 -4.34
N PHE A 41 3.79 4.05 -4.17
CA PHE A 41 3.21 3.28 -3.08
C PHE A 41 4.24 3.02 -2.00
N VAL A 42 3.84 3.23 -0.75
CA VAL A 42 4.69 3.13 0.43
C VAL A 42 4.08 2.13 1.40
N ARG A 43 4.82 1.09 1.77
CA ARG A 43 4.43 0.18 2.85
C ARG A 43 5.29 0.42 4.07
N LEU A 44 4.62 0.52 5.21
CA LEU A 44 5.24 0.68 6.52
C LEU A 44 5.40 -0.67 7.23
N LEU A 45 6.40 -0.73 8.10
CA LEU A 45 6.64 -1.84 9.00
C LEU A 45 5.45 -2.03 9.93
N VAL A 46 4.98 -3.27 10.01
CA VAL A 46 4.07 -3.74 11.06
C VAL A 46 4.94 -4.37 12.13
N VAL A 47 4.94 -3.80 13.35
CA VAL A 47 5.79 -4.30 14.44
C VAL A 47 5.18 -5.57 15.01
N PRO A 48 5.93 -6.69 15.08
CA PRO A 48 5.45 -7.92 15.69
C PRO A 48 5.01 -7.71 17.13
N GLY A 49 3.91 -8.35 17.54
CA GLY A 49 3.39 -8.29 18.91
C GLY A 49 2.65 -6.99 19.26
N GLN A 50 2.51 -6.03 18.34
CA GLN A 50 1.58 -4.92 18.53
C GLN A 50 0.12 -5.39 18.41
N GLU A 51 -0.76 -4.73 19.16
CA GLU A 51 -2.20 -4.91 19.04
C GLU A 51 -2.67 -4.56 17.63
N LEU A 52 -3.50 -5.43 17.05
CA LEU A 52 -4.11 -5.20 15.76
C LEU A 52 -5.21 -4.14 15.88
N ASN A 53 -4.89 -2.92 15.48
CA ASN A 53 -5.83 -1.81 15.34
C ASN A 53 -5.75 -1.20 13.93
N GLU A 54 -6.60 -0.22 13.65
CA GLU A 54 -6.69 0.45 12.35
C GLU A 54 -5.32 0.94 11.84
N ASN A 55 -4.44 1.45 12.73
CA ASN A 55 -3.12 1.92 12.33
C ASN A 55 -2.21 0.79 11.84
N THR A 56 -2.27 -0.37 12.49
CA THR A 56 -1.44 -1.54 12.13
C THR A 56 -1.97 -2.27 10.91
N LEU A 57 -3.29 -2.23 10.67
CA LEU A 57 -3.94 -2.88 9.55
C LEU A 57 -3.89 -2.04 8.25
N SER A 58 -3.70 -0.73 8.39
CA SER A 58 -3.72 0.27 7.31
C SER A 58 -2.31 0.77 6.99
N ASN A 59 -1.35 -0.12 6.72
CA ASN A 59 0.07 0.22 6.64
C ASN A 59 0.58 0.54 5.22
N VAL A 60 -0.31 0.77 4.25
CA VAL A 60 0.03 1.08 2.86
C VAL A 60 -0.58 2.41 2.43
N TYR A 61 0.21 3.24 1.77
CA TYR A 61 -0.15 4.59 1.32
C TYR A 61 0.15 4.75 -0.17
N ALA A 62 -0.65 5.57 -0.85
CA ALA A 62 -0.31 6.08 -2.18
C ALA A 62 0.01 7.57 -2.11
N ILE A 63 1.09 7.96 -2.77
CA ILE A 63 1.55 9.33 -2.91
C ILE A 63 1.39 9.73 -4.38
N ASN A 64 0.64 10.79 -4.64
CA ASN A 64 0.43 11.33 -5.98
C ASN A 64 1.68 12.09 -6.48
N LYS A 65 1.69 12.47 -7.77
CA LYS A 65 2.80 13.22 -8.37
C LYS A 65 3.00 14.64 -7.82
N LEU A 66 2.07 15.15 -7.01
CA LEU A 66 2.23 16.40 -6.27
C LEU A 66 2.93 16.18 -4.92
N GLY A 67 3.31 14.95 -4.59
CA GLY A 67 3.93 14.59 -3.31
C GLY A 67 2.95 14.60 -2.13
N GLU A 68 1.67 14.37 -2.39
CA GLU A 68 0.62 14.34 -1.37
C GLU A 68 0.10 12.91 -1.18
N ILE A 69 -0.26 12.56 0.06
CA ILE A 69 -0.93 11.29 0.34
C ILE A 69 -2.30 11.34 -0.33
N GLN A 70 -2.49 10.54 -1.39
CA GLN A 70 -3.75 10.41 -2.10
C GLN A 70 -4.74 9.56 -1.30
N TRP A 71 -4.27 8.43 -0.78
CA TRP A 71 -5.05 7.55 0.09
C TRP A 71 -4.14 6.69 0.97
N GLN A 72 -4.76 6.08 1.97
CA GLN A 72 -4.23 5.04 2.82
C GLN A 72 -5.21 3.88 2.77
N ILE A 73 -4.73 2.65 2.59
CA ILE A 73 -5.60 1.47 2.54
C ILE A 73 -6.34 1.34 3.87
N LYS A 74 -7.67 1.26 3.82
CA LYS A 74 -8.49 0.92 4.97
C LYS A 74 -8.80 -0.57 4.94
N ASN A 75 -8.03 -1.35 5.66
CA ASN A 75 -8.17 -2.80 5.69
C ASN A 75 -9.32 -3.20 6.62
N VAL A 76 -10.54 -3.06 6.10
CA VAL A 76 -11.79 -3.35 6.79
C VAL A 76 -12.40 -4.66 6.29
N ALA A 77 -13.11 -5.36 7.17
CA ALA A 77 -13.84 -6.55 6.80
C ALA A 77 -14.92 -6.21 5.74
N PRO A 78 -15.15 -7.08 4.74
CA PRO A 78 -16.27 -6.91 3.82
C PRO A 78 -17.59 -6.83 4.56
N LYS A 79 -18.48 -5.94 4.09
CA LYS A 79 -19.80 -5.73 4.71
C LYS A 79 -20.57 -7.04 4.77
N GLY A 80 -21.06 -7.40 5.96
CA GLY A 80 -21.84 -8.62 6.18
C GLY A 80 -21.01 -9.89 6.40
N ASN A 81 -19.68 -9.80 6.48
CA ASN A 81 -18.82 -10.93 6.81
C ASN A 81 -18.21 -10.80 8.22
N ASN A 82 -18.97 -11.23 9.22
CA ASN A 82 -18.59 -11.12 10.63
C ASN A 82 -17.48 -12.10 11.06
N VAL A 83 -17.11 -13.05 10.20
CA VAL A 83 -16.03 -14.02 10.46
C VAL A 83 -14.73 -13.64 9.77
N TYR A 84 -14.72 -12.55 8.99
CA TYR A 84 -13.53 -12.08 8.30
C TYR A 84 -12.54 -11.47 9.30
N ILE A 85 -11.35 -12.05 9.37
CA ILE A 85 -10.25 -11.52 10.17
C ILE A 85 -9.38 -10.65 9.26
N CYS A 86 -9.28 -9.35 9.56
CA CYS A 86 -8.30 -8.49 8.90
C CYS A 86 -6.89 -8.84 9.37
N ALA A 87 -5.95 -8.89 8.44
CA ALA A 87 -4.54 -9.15 8.72
C ALA A 87 -3.69 -8.05 8.10
N PRO A 88 -2.59 -7.62 8.75
CA PRO A 88 -1.74 -6.57 8.20
C PRO A 88 -1.13 -6.95 6.84
N LEU A 89 -0.85 -5.93 6.01
CA LEU A 89 -0.30 -6.11 4.68
C LEU A 89 1.23 -6.25 4.74
N VAL A 90 1.76 -7.27 4.08
CA VAL A 90 3.17 -7.69 4.16
C VAL A 90 3.93 -7.65 2.85
N GLY A 91 3.24 -7.47 1.73
CA GLY A 91 3.88 -7.34 0.43
C GLY A 91 3.05 -6.49 -0.53
N MET A 92 3.74 -5.86 -1.47
CA MET A 92 3.16 -5.13 -2.58
C MET A 92 3.69 -5.67 -3.90
N ASP A 93 2.86 -5.69 -4.93
CA ASP A 93 3.28 -5.99 -6.29
C ASP A 93 2.58 -5.12 -7.33
N ILE A 94 3.25 -4.91 -8.46
CA ILE A 94 2.72 -4.13 -9.58
C ILE A 94 2.64 -5.03 -10.81
N GLU A 95 1.43 -5.28 -11.28
CA GLU A 95 1.17 -6.03 -12.52
C GLU A 95 0.42 -5.14 -13.48
N GLU A 96 0.97 -4.92 -14.68
CA GLU A 96 0.34 -4.13 -15.75
C GLU A 96 -0.19 -2.74 -15.34
N ASN A 97 0.43 -2.13 -14.31
CA ASN A 97 0.09 -0.84 -13.67
C ASN A 97 -0.87 -0.93 -12.48
N ASP A 98 -1.45 -2.10 -12.20
CA ASP A 98 -2.33 -2.34 -11.04
C ASP A 98 -1.53 -2.71 -9.79
N LEU A 99 -2.02 -2.28 -8.64
CA LEU A 99 -1.39 -2.55 -7.35
C LEU A 99 -2.08 -3.74 -6.71
N PHE A 100 -1.27 -4.73 -6.35
CA PHE A 100 -1.70 -5.86 -5.54
C PHE A 100 -1.01 -5.82 -4.20
N VAL A 101 -1.74 -6.20 -3.16
CA VAL A 101 -1.20 -6.35 -1.81
C VAL A 101 -1.47 -7.75 -1.29
N THR A 102 -0.55 -8.25 -0.46
CA THR A 102 -0.71 -9.54 0.20
C THR A 102 -0.67 -9.35 1.71
N ASP A 103 -1.51 -10.04 2.46
CA ASP A 103 -1.53 -10.00 3.92
C ASP A 103 -0.80 -11.18 4.59
N PHE A 104 -0.66 -11.14 5.91
CA PHE A 104 -0.03 -12.22 6.70
C PHE A 104 -0.72 -13.60 6.55
N MET A 105 -1.97 -13.65 6.08
CA MET A 105 -2.69 -14.90 5.82
C MET A 105 -2.46 -15.42 4.39
N GLY A 106 -1.63 -14.74 3.60
CA GLY A 106 -1.36 -15.08 2.21
C GLY A 106 -2.50 -14.73 1.26
N ARG A 107 -3.46 -13.90 1.69
CA ARG A 107 -4.54 -13.43 0.81
C ARG A 107 -4.02 -12.28 -0.04
N ARG A 108 -4.30 -12.35 -1.35
CA ARG A 108 -3.95 -11.33 -2.33
C ARG A 108 -5.17 -10.49 -2.69
N PHE A 109 -4.99 -9.18 -2.70
CA PHE A 109 -6.02 -8.20 -3.02
C PHE A 109 -5.52 -7.29 -4.13
N GLU A 110 -6.41 -6.98 -5.07
CA GLU A 110 -6.25 -5.84 -5.96
C GLU A 110 -6.66 -4.59 -5.19
N VAL A 111 -5.91 -3.51 -5.35
CA VAL A 111 -6.20 -2.23 -4.69
C VAL A 111 -6.84 -1.29 -5.69
N ASN A 112 -8.03 -0.78 -5.38
CA ASN A 112 -8.63 0.31 -6.14
C ASN A 112 -7.73 1.56 -5.98
N GLN A 113 -7.10 1.98 -7.08
CA GLN A 113 -6.11 3.05 -7.05
C GLN A 113 -6.69 4.46 -6.91
N GLU A 114 -8.01 4.63 -6.99
CA GLU A 114 -8.66 5.92 -6.74
C GLU A 114 -8.82 6.16 -5.24
N ASN A 115 -9.12 5.12 -4.46
CA ASN A 115 -9.56 5.27 -3.05
C ASN A 115 -8.86 4.35 -2.04
N GLY A 116 -8.03 3.39 -2.48
CA GLY A 116 -7.32 2.45 -1.62
C GLY A 116 -8.15 1.27 -1.11
N GLU A 117 -9.36 1.03 -1.63
CA GLU A 117 -10.19 -0.12 -1.23
C GLU A 117 -9.62 -1.45 -1.74
N LEU A 118 -9.79 -2.52 -0.95
CA LEU A 118 -9.30 -3.85 -1.27
C LEU A 118 -10.39 -4.68 -1.95
N ASN A 119 -10.11 -5.11 -3.18
CA ASN A 119 -10.91 -6.09 -3.90
C ASN A 119 -10.24 -7.46 -3.80
N GLN A 120 -10.91 -8.42 -3.16
CA GLN A 120 -10.34 -9.76 -3.00
C GLN A 120 -10.30 -10.47 -4.37
N VAL A 121 -9.11 -10.79 -4.83
CA VAL A 121 -8.92 -11.57 -6.05
C VAL A 121 -9.02 -13.04 -5.68
N ARG A 122 -10.02 -13.74 -6.23
CA ARG A 122 -10.11 -15.19 -6.06
C ARG A 122 -9.03 -15.84 -6.91
N ILE A 123 -7.93 -16.27 -6.30
CA ILE A 123 -6.98 -17.16 -6.97
C ILE A 123 -7.67 -18.53 -7.06
N VAL A 124 -8.27 -18.83 -8.22
CA VAL A 124 -8.57 -20.20 -8.62
C VAL A 124 -7.23 -20.85 -8.92
N LYS A 125 -6.84 -21.78 -8.05
CA LYS A 125 -5.63 -22.59 -8.23
C LYS A 125 -5.83 -23.57 -9.38
#